data_AF-A0A3C2B1T4-F1
#
_entry.id   AF-A0A3C2B1T4-F1
#
_cell.length_a   1.000
_cell.length_b   1.000
_cell.length_c   1.000
_cell.angle_alpha   90.00
_cell.angle_beta   90.00
_cell.angle_gamma   90.00
#
_symmetry.space_group_name_H-M   'P 1'
#
loop_
_entity.id
_entity.type
_entity.pdbx_description
1 polymer ?
#
loop_
_entity_poly.entity_id
_entity_poly.type
_entity_poly.pdbx_seq_one_letter_code
_entity_poly.pdbx_strand_id
1 'polypeptide(L)'
;MKLFHRVAKVAAMAIVGVTTTSVGMVHAAPPSNDNWNNPTVVAVNTGYVANTSQATTSTQEKNLYLPPSCGNVVVKGVWYSFTPTSTVYATVQAQGAFQAFVAQVSGTPTTGLHVAACGQTKVDVVLQAGQNYRFLVYGSSSLPPSSGVAIFQVKSQAPPPLMIANMPTVSAAVGGSALFSGTVFCTTTDPAGVSSFTLEASAFESTPAGMAAGGVTISLGTTLCNGQWMPWQVIVPSNSVPFVSGGTAQVQFIFQACNATANFCTHKLASGVIPLT
;
A
#
# COMPACT_ATOMS: atom_id res chain seq x y z
N MET A 1 28.59 -44.17 97.07
CA MET A 1 29.70 -43.21 96.85
C MET A 1 30.18 -43.36 95.41
N LYS A 2 29.94 -42.33 94.58
CA LYS A 2 30.45 -42.07 93.20
C LYS A 2 30.04 -43.10 92.11
N LEU A 3 29.00 -42.88 91.31
CA LEU A 3 28.84 -41.89 90.21
C LEU A 3 29.93 -42.04 89.14
N PHE A 4 29.57 -42.45 87.91
CA PHE A 4 29.99 -41.78 86.66
C PHE A 4 29.17 -42.28 85.45
N HIS A 5 28.35 -41.37 84.91
CA HIS A 5 27.71 -41.46 83.60
C HIS A 5 28.76 -41.36 82.48
N ARG A 6 28.56 -42.10 81.37
CA ARG A 6 29.14 -41.73 80.08
C ARG A 6 28.06 -41.80 79.00
N VAL A 7 27.60 -40.60 78.62
CA VAL A 7 26.85 -40.28 77.41
C VAL A 7 27.85 -40.14 76.26
N ALA A 8 27.57 -40.72 75.09
CA ALA A 8 28.29 -40.41 73.85
C ALA A 8 27.37 -40.46 72.62
N LYS A 9 26.79 -39.29 72.33
CA LYS A 9 26.57 -38.62 71.03
C LYS A 9 26.13 -39.48 69.84
N VAL A 10 24.82 -39.42 69.56
CA VAL A 10 24.26 -39.66 68.22
C VAL A 10 24.59 -38.44 67.33
N ALA A 11 25.37 -38.66 66.28
CA ALA A 11 25.62 -37.66 65.25
C ALA A 11 24.46 -37.70 64.24
N ALA A 12 23.55 -36.74 64.32
CA ALA A 12 22.55 -36.51 63.28
C ALA A 12 23.20 -35.72 62.14
N MET A 13 23.48 -36.37 61.01
CA MET A 13 23.80 -35.70 59.74
C MET A 13 22.53 -35.03 59.21
N ALA A 14 22.45 -33.72 59.32
CA ALA A 14 21.49 -32.92 58.58
C ALA A 14 21.96 -32.81 57.12
N ILE A 15 21.34 -33.56 56.22
CA ILE A 15 21.48 -33.36 54.77
C ILE A 15 20.70 -32.08 54.45
N VAL A 16 21.40 -30.96 54.30
CA VAL A 16 20.85 -29.74 53.71
C VAL A 16 20.66 -30.02 52.22
N GLY A 17 19.44 -30.41 51.84
CA GLY A 17 19.02 -30.48 50.46
C GLY A 17 19.00 -29.08 49.87
N VAL A 18 20.04 -28.72 49.11
CA VAL A 18 20.05 -27.52 48.28
C VAL A 18 19.03 -27.75 47.15
N THR A 19 17.80 -27.29 47.35
CA THR A 19 16.81 -27.19 46.28
C THR A 19 17.28 -26.08 45.34
N THR A 20 17.90 -26.45 44.23
CA THR A 20 18.12 -25.53 43.11
C THR A 20 16.75 -25.21 42.53
N THR A 21 16.17 -24.08 42.95
CA THR A 21 15.06 -23.47 42.22
C THR A 21 15.62 -23.07 40.87
N SER A 22 15.42 -23.93 39.86
CA SER A 22 15.59 -23.53 38.47
C SER A 22 14.64 -22.35 38.27
N VAL A 23 15.21 -21.17 38.14
CA VAL A 23 14.46 -20.01 37.65
C VAL A 23 14.18 -20.34 36.20
N GLY A 24 13.09 -21.06 35.95
CA GLY A 24 12.61 -21.27 34.59
C GLY A 24 12.46 -19.90 33.98
N MET A 25 13.24 -19.61 32.94
CA MET A 25 13.02 -18.39 32.17
C MET A 25 11.60 -18.47 31.64
N VAL A 26 10.70 -17.69 32.25
CA VAL A 26 9.32 -17.54 31.76
C VAL A 26 9.45 -16.75 30.46
N HIS A 27 9.56 -17.47 29.35
CA HIS A 27 9.41 -16.87 28.04
C HIS A 27 8.02 -16.24 27.98
N ALA A 28 7.95 -14.96 27.64
CA ALA A 28 6.67 -14.30 27.44
C ALA A 28 5.87 -15.08 26.38
N ALA A 29 4.57 -15.26 26.61
CA ALA A 29 3.72 -16.01 25.70
C ALA A 29 3.69 -15.33 24.30
N PRO A 30 3.54 -16.11 23.21
CA PRO A 30 3.30 -15.53 21.90
C PRO A 30 2.07 -14.61 21.90
N PRO A 31 2.02 -13.60 21.00
CA PRO A 31 0.83 -12.77 20.82
C PRO A 31 -0.41 -13.59 20.53
N SER A 32 -1.57 -13.14 21.00
CA SER A 32 -2.84 -13.85 20.80
C SER A 32 -3.20 -14.07 19.32
N ASN A 33 -2.67 -13.24 18.42
CA ASN A 33 -2.87 -13.31 16.97
C ASN A 33 -1.66 -13.90 16.21
N ASP A 34 -0.84 -14.70 16.88
CA ASP A 34 0.24 -15.50 16.31
C ASP A 34 -0.27 -16.77 15.60
N ASN A 35 -1.44 -16.70 14.96
CA ASN A 35 -2.04 -17.81 14.24
C ASN A 35 -3.06 -17.30 13.22
N TRP A 36 -3.05 -17.87 12.03
CA TRP A 36 -4.06 -17.65 11.00
C TRP A 36 -5.50 -17.79 11.51
N ASN A 37 -5.78 -18.78 12.37
CA ASN A 37 -7.14 -19.06 12.83
C ASN A 37 -7.69 -18.02 13.82
N ASN A 38 -6.82 -17.26 14.48
CA ASN A 38 -7.21 -16.27 15.49
C ASN A 38 -6.64 -14.88 15.15
N PRO A 39 -7.02 -14.28 14.01
CA PRO A 39 -6.54 -12.95 13.67
C PRO A 39 -7.13 -11.91 14.64
N THR A 40 -6.39 -10.83 14.86
CA THR A 40 -7.01 -9.63 15.45
C THR A 40 -7.95 -8.99 14.41
N VAL A 41 -9.23 -8.83 14.73
CA VAL A 41 -10.18 -8.10 13.89
C VAL A 41 -9.89 -6.61 14.00
N VAL A 42 -9.72 -5.95 12.85
CA VAL A 42 -9.36 -4.52 12.80
C VAL A 42 -10.45 -3.67 12.18
N ALA A 43 -10.38 -2.37 12.42
CA ALA A 43 -11.18 -1.34 11.82
C ALA A 43 -10.29 -0.36 11.04
N VAL A 44 -10.89 0.32 10.06
CA VAL A 44 -10.21 1.35 9.29
C VAL A 44 -9.80 2.53 10.17
N ASN A 45 -8.67 3.15 9.87
CA ASN A 45 -8.09 4.30 10.57
C ASN A 45 -7.85 4.10 12.08
N THR A 46 -7.78 2.84 12.52
CA THR A 46 -7.48 2.46 13.92
C THR A 46 -6.12 1.77 13.99
N GLY A 47 -5.31 2.11 15.00
CA GLY A 47 -4.01 1.51 15.26
C GLY A 47 -4.07 0.32 16.21
N TYR A 48 -3.38 -0.76 15.85
CA TYR A 48 -3.31 -1.99 16.64
C TYR A 48 -1.85 -2.30 16.97
N VAL A 49 -1.51 -2.30 18.25
CA VAL A 49 -0.16 -2.56 18.72
C VAL A 49 0.02 -4.06 18.95
N ALA A 50 1.07 -4.63 18.37
CA ALA A 50 1.50 -6.00 18.66
C ALA A 50 3.01 -6.06 18.85
N ASN A 51 3.47 -6.89 19.78
CA ASN A 51 4.88 -7.22 19.96
C ASN A 51 5.16 -8.60 19.36
N THR A 52 5.88 -8.67 18.26
CA THR A 52 6.14 -9.92 17.54
C THR A 52 7.35 -10.71 18.07
N SER A 53 8.05 -10.23 19.11
CA SER A 53 9.27 -10.89 19.59
C SER A 53 9.07 -12.36 19.99
N GLN A 54 7.90 -12.68 20.55
CA GLN A 54 7.53 -14.05 20.96
C GLN A 54 6.62 -14.76 19.96
N ALA A 55 6.31 -14.13 18.83
CA ALA A 55 5.56 -14.79 17.76
C ALA A 55 6.28 -16.06 17.29
N THR A 56 5.55 -16.97 16.71
CA THR A 56 6.05 -18.18 16.09
C THR A 56 5.91 -18.05 14.58
N THR A 57 6.27 -19.09 13.86
CA THR A 57 6.05 -19.16 12.42
C THR A 57 5.70 -20.59 12.09
N SER A 58 4.47 -20.78 11.61
CA SER A 58 3.97 -22.06 11.14
C SER A 58 4.71 -22.51 9.89
N THR A 59 4.63 -23.81 9.61
CA THR A 59 5.15 -24.37 8.35
C THR A 59 4.50 -23.72 7.13
N GLN A 60 3.21 -23.37 7.20
CA GLN A 60 2.48 -22.72 6.13
C GLN A 60 2.98 -21.30 5.85
N GLU A 61 3.26 -20.52 6.89
CA GLU A 61 3.87 -19.18 6.76
C GLU A 61 5.28 -19.26 6.21
N LYS A 62 6.07 -20.24 6.65
CA LYS A 62 7.43 -20.45 6.16
C LYS A 62 7.47 -20.83 4.67
N ASN A 63 6.45 -21.56 4.21
CA ASN A 63 6.32 -22.02 2.84
C ASN A 63 5.57 -21.02 1.94
N LEU A 64 5.17 -19.87 2.49
CA LEU A 64 4.53 -18.81 1.72
C LEU A 64 5.51 -18.32 0.65
N TYR A 65 5.11 -18.39 -0.62
CA TYR A 65 5.91 -17.80 -1.69
C TYR A 65 5.87 -16.27 -1.57
N LEU A 66 7.04 -15.66 -1.32
CA LEU A 66 7.20 -14.22 -1.21
C LEU A 66 7.88 -13.68 -2.49
N PRO A 67 7.23 -12.76 -3.22
CA PRO A 67 7.90 -11.97 -4.24
C PRO A 67 9.06 -11.17 -3.63
N PRO A 68 10.10 -10.79 -4.40
CA PRO A 68 11.26 -10.06 -3.87
C PRO A 68 10.92 -8.77 -3.11
N SER A 69 9.83 -8.08 -3.48
CA SER A 69 9.34 -6.88 -2.79
C SER A 69 8.85 -7.12 -1.36
N CYS A 70 8.76 -8.38 -0.94
CA CYS A 70 8.08 -8.83 0.28
C CYS A 70 9.04 -9.59 1.21
N GLY A 71 10.34 -9.47 0.96
CA GLY A 71 11.37 -10.17 1.70
C GLY A 71 11.53 -11.62 1.23
N ASN A 72 12.20 -12.42 2.06
CA ASN A 72 12.61 -13.77 1.68
C ASN A 72 11.81 -14.85 2.42
N VAL A 73 11.89 -14.85 3.75
CA VAL A 73 11.26 -15.87 4.60
C VAL A 73 10.64 -15.17 5.80
N VAL A 74 9.38 -15.53 6.09
CA VAL A 74 8.68 -15.09 7.30
C VAL A 74 9.41 -15.66 8.53
N VAL A 75 9.79 -14.80 9.49
CA VAL A 75 10.52 -15.21 10.71
C VAL A 75 9.66 -15.14 11.97
N LYS A 76 8.87 -14.08 12.10
CA LYS A 76 7.99 -13.77 13.24
C LYS A 76 6.82 -12.97 12.69
N GLY A 77 5.59 -13.48 12.84
CA GLY A 77 4.41 -12.92 12.20
C GLY A 77 3.22 -12.81 13.14
N VAL A 78 2.32 -11.85 12.87
CA VAL A 78 1.01 -11.77 13.51
C VAL A 78 -0.07 -11.46 12.48
N TRP A 79 -1.26 -11.99 12.74
CA TRP A 79 -2.38 -11.96 11.80
C TRP A 79 -3.44 -10.93 12.17
N TYR A 80 -3.98 -10.30 11.14
CA TYR A 80 -5.10 -9.38 11.23
C TYR A 80 -6.18 -9.76 10.22
N SER A 81 -7.43 -9.42 10.53
CA SER A 81 -8.55 -9.57 9.61
C SER A 81 -9.36 -8.30 9.53
N PHE A 82 -9.85 -8.01 8.33
CA PHE A 82 -10.66 -6.84 8.07
C PHE A 82 -11.80 -7.21 7.13
N THR A 83 -13.02 -6.78 7.44
CA THR A 83 -14.19 -6.95 6.57
C THR A 83 -14.82 -5.58 6.40
N PRO A 84 -14.56 -4.88 5.28
CA PRO A 84 -15.09 -3.54 5.10
C PRO A 84 -16.59 -3.61 4.79
N THR A 85 -17.35 -2.61 5.25
CA THR A 85 -18.79 -2.48 4.97
C THR A 85 -19.08 -1.76 3.65
N SER A 86 -18.08 -1.06 3.10
CA SER A 86 -18.09 -0.40 1.79
C SER A 86 -16.75 -0.63 1.10
N THR A 87 -16.63 -0.45 -0.22
CA THR A 87 -15.31 -0.55 -0.86
C THR A 87 -14.34 0.50 -0.32
N VAL A 88 -13.12 0.11 0.06
CA VAL A 88 -12.09 0.97 0.65
C VAL A 88 -10.82 0.90 -0.19
N TYR A 89 -10.32 2.06 -0.61
CA TYR A 89 -8.93 2.22 -1.04
C TYR A 89 -8.08 2.38 0.21
N ALA A 90 -7.21 1.42 0.49
CA ALA A 90 -6.49 1.36 1.76
C ALA A 90 -4.98 1.27 1.56
N THR A 91 -4.25 2.09 2.31
CA THR A 91 -2.84 1.82 2.62
C THR A 91 -2.82 1.00 3.90
N VAL A 92 -2.45 -0.27 3.79
CA VAL A 92 -2.27 -1.16 4.94
C VAL A 92 -0.81 -1.11 5.34
N GLN A 93 -0.53 -0.72 6.58
CA GLN A 93 0.81 -0.41 7.03
C GLN A 93 1.13 -1.00 8.40
N ALA A 94 2.42 -1.24 8.62
CA ALA A 94 2.99 -1.61 9.90
C ALA A 94 4.25 -0.78 10.13
N GLN A 95 4.26 0.00 11.22
CA GLN A 95 5.39 0.84 11.60
C GLN A 95 5.79 0.54 13.05
N GLY A 96 7.09 0.52 13.35
CA GLY A 96 7.53 0.22 14.70
C GLY A 96 9.03 0.08 14.86
N ALA A 97 9.44 -0.67 15.87
CA ALA A 97 10.83 -0.87 16.27
C ALA A 97 11.65 -1.73 15.28
N PHE A 98 11.02 -2.22 14.22
CA PHE A 98 11.66 -3.03 13.20
C PHE A 98 11.05 -2.77 11.81
N GLN A 99 11.78 -3.14 10.77
CA GLN A 99 11.32 -3.02 9.38
C GLN A 99 10.35 -4.17 9.05
N ALA A 100 9.09 -3.99 9.45
CA ALA A 100 8.03 -4.95 9.17
C ALA A 100 7.68 -4.99 7.68
N PHE A 101 7.28 -6.17 7.22
CA PHE A 101 6.56 -6.37 5.97
C PHE A 101 5.07 -6.54 6.26
N VAL A 102 4.25 -6.14 5.29
CA VAL A 102 2.80 -6.34 5.31
C VAL A 102 2.43 -7.12 4.06
N ALA A 103 1.69 -8.22 4.23
CA ALA A 103 1.15 -8.98 3.13
C ALA A 103 -0.36 -9.17 3.30
N GLN A 104 -1.13 -8.89 2.25
CA GLN A 104 -2.47 -9.42 2.08
C GLN A 104 -2.35 -10.87 1.64
N VAL A 105 -2.96 -11.78 2.39
CA VAL A 105 -2.88 -13.22 2.15
C VAL A 105 -4.29 -13.75 1.87
N SER A 106 -4.39 -14.60 0.85
CA SER A 106 -5.59 -15.33 0.47
C SER A 106 -5.40 -16.84 0.68
N GLY A 107 -6.49 -17.59 0.55
CA GLY A 107 -6.50 -19.04 0.76
C GLY A 107 -6.63 -19.42 2.24
N THR A 108 -6.23 -20.64 2.58
CA THR A 108 -6.30 -21.19 3.94
C THR A 108 -5.09 -22.09 4.20
N PRO A 109 -4.71 -22.33 5.48
CA PRO A 109 -3.63 -23.25 5.80
C PRO A 109 -3.80 -24.67 5.23
N THR A 110 -5.04 -25.12 4.98
CA THR A 110 -5.36 -26.44 4.43
C THR A 110 -5.32 -26.50 2.91
N THR A 111 -5.68 -25.42 2.23
CA THR A 111 -5.72 -25.36 0.74
C THR A 111 -4.50 -24.69 0.14
N GLY A 112 -3.65 -24.08 0.97
CA GLY A 112 -2.53 -23.24 0.56
C GLY A 112 -2.81 -21.76 0.84
N LEU A 113 -1.81 -21.08 1.39
CA LEU A 113 -1.79 -19.63 1.56
C LEU A 113 -1.07 -19.00 0.37
N HIS A 114 -1.60 -17.88 -0.13
CA HIS A 114 -1.04 -17.16 -1.25
C HIS A 114 -0.97 -15.67 -0.95
N VAL A 115 0.14 -15.03 -1.31
CA VAL A 115 0.26 -13.58 -1.19
C VAL A 115 -0.46 -12.92 -2.35
N ALA A 116 -1.49 -12.15 -2.04
CA ALA A 116 -2.24 -11.38 -3.03
C ALA A 116 -1.58 -10.03 -3.32
N ALA A 117 -1.02 -9.40 -2.29
CA ALA A 117 -0.29 -8.14 -2.38
C ALA A 117 0.63 -8.01 -1.17
N CYS A 118 1.78 -7.34 -1.31
CA CYS A 118 2.69 -7.15 -0.19
C CYS A 118 3.69 -6.02 -0.45
N GLY A 119 4.32 -5.56 0.64
CA GLY A 119 5.38 -4.57 0.57
C GLY A 119 6.08 -4.37 1.92
N GLN A 120 7.23 -3.71 1.86
CA GLN A 120 7.97 -3.30 3.05
C GLN A 120 7.26 -2.11 3.71
N THR A 121 6.94 -2.23 4.99
CA THR A 121 6.18 -1.28 5.84
C THR A 121 4.74 -0.98 5.44
N LYS A 122 4.40 -1.06 4.15
CA LYS A 122 3.05 -0.82 3.65
C LYS A 122 2.75 -1.55 2.34
N VAL A 123 1.45 -1.68 2.06
CA VAL A 123 0.90 -2.11 0.77
C VAL A 123 -0.39 -1.35 0.49
N ASP A 124 -0.57 -0.89 -0.75
CA ASP A 124 -1.80 -0.24 -1.19
C ASP A 124 -2.72 -1.25 -1.86
N VAL A 125 -3.96 -1.34 -1.40
CA VAL A 125 -4.94 -2.36 -1.80
C VAL A 125 -6.34 -1.78 -1.92
N VAL A 126 -7.15 -2.37 -2.80
CA VAL A 126 -8.59 -2.06 -2.91
C VAL A 126 -9.38 -3.20 -2.29
N LEU A 127 -10.09 -2.91 -1.20
CA LEU A 127 -10.81 -3.89 -0.39
C LEU A 127 -12.31 -3.74 -0.64
N GLN A 128 -12.94 -4.76 -1.19
CA GLN A 128 -14.36 -4.75 -1.58
C GLN A 128 -15.26 -5.00 -0.37
N ALA A 129 -16.43 -4.34 -0.36
CA ALA A 129 -17.43 -4.48 0.68
C ALA A 129 -17.81 -5.96 0.92
N GLY A 130 -17.97 -6.35 2.19
CA GLY A 130 -18.41 -7.68 2.61
C GLY A 130 -17.36 -8.78 2.54
N GLN A 131 -16.19 -8.54 1.95
CA GLN A 131 -15.14 -9.56 1.81
C GLN A 131 -14.22 -9.57 3.04
N ASN A 132 -13.94 -10.76 3.59
CA ASN A 132 -12.98 -10.92 4.67
C ASN A 132 -11.55 -10.99 4.11
N TYR A 133 -10.73 -10.01 4.45
CA TYR A 133 -9.32 -9.94 4.08
C TYR A 133 -8.43 -10.35 5.26
N ARG A 134 -7.33 -11.04 4.97
CA ARG A 134 -6.30 -11.39 5.95
C ARG A 134 -5.00 -10.68 5.65
N PHE A 135 -4.40 -10.13 6.69
CA PHE A 135 -3.11 -9.47 6.62
C PHE A 135 -2.12 -10.12 7.58
N LEU A 136 -0.92 -10.38 7.09
CA LEU A 136 0.22 -10.80 7.89
C LEU A 136 1.17 -9.62 8.06
N VAL A 137 1.50 -9.28 9.31
CA VAL A 137 2.59 -8.38 9.64
C VAL A 137 3.74 -9.20 10.16
N TYR A 138 4.89 -9.12 9.51
CA TYR A 138 6.01 -10.02 9.82
C TYR A 138 7.37 -9.36 9.63
N GLY A 139 8.38 -9.90 10.31
CA GLY A 139 9.77 -9.65 9.95
C GLY A 139 10.30 -10.70 8.98
N SER A 140 11.24 -10.27 8.14
CA SER A 140 11.94 -11.14 7.17
C SER A 140 13.36 -11.42 7.67
N SER A 141 13.90 -12.59 7.30
CA SER A 141 15.31 -12.93 7.56
C SER A 141 16.29 -12.02 6.83
N SER A 142 15.84 -11.34 5.78
CA SER A 142 16.65 -10.40 4.99
C SER A 142 16.89 -9.05 5.66
N LEU A 143 16.12 -8.69 6.68
CA LEU A 143 16.16 -7.36 7.30
C LEU A 143 16.05 -7.46 8.84
N PRO A 144 17.18 -7.64 9.55
CA PRO A 144 17.20 -7.57 11.01
C PRO A 144 17.06 -6.10 11.49
N PRO A 145 16.45 -5.86 12.67
CA PRO A 145 15.78 -6.85 13.51
C PRO A 145 14.50 -7.38 12.83
N SER A 146 14.22 -8.68 12.97
CA SER A 146 13.07 -9.34 12.33
C SER A 146 11.86 -9.47 13.25
N SER A 147 11.85 -8.75 14.38
CA SER A 147 10.71 -8.71 15.31
C SER A 147 10.79 -7.50 16.23
N GLY A 148 9.69 -7.22 16.92
CA GLY A 148 9.58 -6.15 17.90
C GLY A 148 8.15 -5.61 18.00
N VAL A 149 8.01 -4.45 18.62
CA VAL A 149 6.71 -3.75 18.68
C VAL A 149 6.43 -3.08 17.34
N ALA A 150 5.24 -3.33 16.77
CA ALA A 150 4.72 -2.64 15.60
C ALA A 150 3.27 -2.21 15.81
N ILE A 151 2.91 -1.10 15.17
CA ILE A 151 1.56 -0.59 15.06
C ILE A 151 1.05 -0.91 13.66
N PHE A 152 0.05 -1.77 13.58
CA PHE A 152 -0.67 -2.10 12.36
C PHE A 152 -1.86 -1.17 12.16
N GLN A 153 -2.07 -0.71 10.92
CA GLN A 153 -3.18 0.15 10.54
C GLN A 153 -3.67 -0.18 9.13
N VAL A 154 -5.00 -0.17 8.95
CA VAL A 154 -5.64 -0.06 7.64
C VAL A 154 -6.07 1.39 7.47
N LYS A 155 -5.33 2.20 6.73
CA LYS A 155 -5.64 3.63 6.53
C LYS A 155 -6.44 3.81 5.25
N SER A 156 -7.64 4.39 5.32
CA SER A 156 -8.40 4.72 4.11
C SER A 156 -7.76 5.91 3.40
N GLN A 157 -7.49 5.77 2.12
CA GLN A 157 -6.94 6.83 1.28
C GLN A 157 -7.58 6.73 -0.11
N ALA A 158 -8.64 7.51 -0.34
CA ALA A 158 -9.30 7.56 -1.65
C ALA A 158 -8.35 8.16 -2.71
N PRO A 159 -8.41 7.70 -3.98
CA PRO A 159 -7.67 8.34 -5.06
C PRO A 159 -8.15 9.80 -5.25
N PRO A 160 -7.29 10.70 -5.75
CA PRO A 160 -7.65 12.11 -5.97
C PRO A 160 -8.87 12.24 -6.89
N PRO A 161 -9.98 12.88 -6.48
CA PRO A 161 -11.09 13.12 -7.39
C PRO A 161 -10.68 14.05 -8.55
N LEU A 162 -11.05 13.66 -9.78
CA LEU A 162 -10.81 14.41 -11.00
C LEU A 162 -12.11 14.68 -11.76
N MET A 163 -12.27 15.91 -12.26
CA MET A 163 -13.36 16.33 -13.13
C MET A 163 -12.86 17.22 -14.26
N ILE A 164 -13.54 17.16 -15.40
CA ILE A 164 -13.25 17.97 -16.59
C ILE A 164 -14.54 18.77 -16.87
N ALA A 165 -14.45 20.10 -16.96
CA ALA A 165 -15.65 20.94 -17.01
C ALA A 165 -16.42 20.76 -18.32
N ASN A 166 -15.69 20.67 -19.44
CA ASN A 166 -16.22 20.61 -20.80
C ASN A 166 -15.20 19.95 -21.74
N MET A 167 -15.65 19.60 -22.95
CA MET A 167 -14.74 19.21 -24.03
C MET A 167 -13.73 20.33 -24.30
N PRO A 168 -12.45 19.99 -24.54
CA PRO A 168 -11.43 20.99 -24.78
C PRO A 168 -11.70 21.79 -26.05
N THR A 169 -11.17 23.01 -26.10
CA THR A 169 -11.25 23.89 -27.27
C THR A 169 -9.90 23.97 -27.97
N VAL A 170 -9.92 24.03 -29.30
CA VAL A 170 -8.75 24.35 -30.11
C VAL A 170 -8.67 25.85 -30.29
N SER A 171 -7.49 26.43 -30.13
CA SER A 171 -7.28 27.86 -30.36
C SER A 171 -6.48 28.17 -31.62
N ALA A 172 -5.64 27.25 -32.12
CA ALA A 172 -4.94 27.41 -33.39
C ALA A 172 -4.20 26.12 -33.84
N ALA A 173 -4.13 25.89 -35.16
CA ALA A 173 -3.10 25.06 -35.78
C ALA A 173 -1.88 25.94 -36.15
N VAL A 174 -0.86 26.01 -35.28
CA VAL A 174 0.34 26.86 -35.51
C VAL A 174 1.53 25.98 -35.86
N GLY A 175 2.16 26.23 -36.99
CA GLY A 175 3.36 25.48 -37.41
C GLY A 175 3.10 23.97 -37.58
N GLY A 176 1.88 23.58 -37.94
CA GLY A 176 1.48 22.18 -38.10
C GLY A 176 1.20 21.41 -36.80
N SER A 177 1.14 22.11 -35.66
CA SER A 177 0.74 21.57 -34.36
C SER A 177 -0.62 22.11 -33.95
N ALA A 178 -1.41 21.34 -33.20
CA ALA A 178 -2.70 21.79 -32.67
C ALA A 178 -2.57 22.22 -31.20
N LEU A 179 -2.97 23.45 -30.86
CA LEU A 179 -3.05 23.94 -29.49
C LEU A 179 -4.44 23.68 -28.91
N PHE A 180 -4.50 22.81 -27.90
CA PHE A 180 -5.70 22.51 -27.14
C PHE A 180 -5.67 23.19 -25.79
N SER A 181 -6.85 23.59 -25.31
CA SER A 181 -7.03 24.22 -24.01
C SER A 181 -8.34 23.79 -23.35
N GLY A 182 -8.39 23.86 -22.03
CA GLY A 182 -9.60 23.53 -21.28
C GLY A 182 -9.45 23.84 -19.80
N THR A 183 -10.38 23.34 -19.00
CA THR A 183 -10.30 23.42 -17.54
C THR A 183 -10.45 22.05 -16.89
N VAL A 184 -9.69 21.83 -15.84
CA VAL A 184 -9.68 20.60 -15.06
C VAL A 184 -9.80 20.94 -13.57
N PHE A 185 -10.49 20.10 -12.83
CA PHE A 185 -10.61 20.18 -11.39
C PHE A 185 -9.98 18.94 -10.76
N CYS A 186 -9.14 19.16 -9.75
CA CYS A 186 -8.54 18.08 -8.98
C CYS A 186 -8.57 18.43 -7.49
N THR A 187 -8.89 17.44 -6.65
CA THR A 187 -8.77 17.52 -5.19
C THR A 187 -7.99 16.34 -4.68
N THR A 188 -7.42 16.44 -3.48
CA THR A 188 -6.89 15.29 -2.76
C THR A 188 -7.20 15.40 -1.28
N THR A 189 -7.39 14.25 -0.65
CA THR A 189 -7.50 14.11 0.81
C THR A 189 -6.19 13.60 1.42
N ASP A 190 -5.19 13.29 0.59
CA ASP A 190 -3.86 12.95 1.04
C ASP A 190 -3.17 14.20 1.62
N PRO A 191 -2.74 14.17 2.90
CA PRO A 191 -2.07 15.32 3.51
C PRO A 191 -0.73 15.66 2.84
N ALA A 192 -0.11 14.73 2.11
CA ALA A 192 1.09 14.98 1.33
C ALA A 192 0.80 15.48 -0.10
N GLY A 193 -0.46 15.64 -0.48
CA GLY A 193 -0.87 16.09 -1.81
C GLY A 193 -0.87 14.97 -2.84
N VAL A 194 -0.53 15.30 -4.09
CA VAL A 194 -0.39 14.33 -5.19
C VAL A 194 1.07 14.16 -5.58
N SER A 195 1.48 12.93 -5.91
CA SER A 195 2.83 12.64 -6.42
C SER A 195 2.98 13.01 -7.88
N SER A 196 1.89 12.91 -8.64
CA SER A 196 1.84 13.24 -10.05
C SER A 196 0.47 13.80 -10.43
N PHE A 197 0.50 14.75 -11.36
CA PHE A 197 -0.69 15.18 -12.10
C PHE A 197 -0.28 15.41 -13.55
N THR A 198 -0.70 14.51 -14.44
CA THR A 198 -0.30 14.49 -15.84
C THR A 198 -1.49 14.60 -16.77
N LEU A 199 -1.21 15.12 -17.97
CA LEU A 199 -2.12 15.11 -19.11
C LEU A 199 -1.41 14.41 -20.27
N GLU A 200 -2.01 13.34 -20.76
CA GLU A 200 -1.68 12.74 -22.05
C GLU A 200 -2.72 13.18 -23.08
N ALA A 201 -2.25 13.79 -24.17
CA ALA A 201 -3.10 14.30 -25.24
C ALA A 201 -2.69 13.65 -26.56
N SER A 202 -3.66 13.19 -27.34
CA SER A 202 -3.46 12.72 -28.71
C SER A 202 -4.50 13.31 -29.65
N ALA A 203 -4.11 13.51 -30.90
CA ALA A 203 -4.96 14.08 -31.94
C ALA A 203 -4.69 13.44 -33.29
N PHE A 204 -5.75 13.28 -34.07
CA PHE A 204 -5.76 12.68 -35.40
C PHE A 204 -6.65 13.49 -36.34
N GLU A 205 -6.14 13.86 -37.50
CA GLU A 205 -6.91 14.58 -38.54
C GLU A 205 -6.62 13.95 -39.92
N SER A 206 -7.68 13.77 -40.72
CA SER A 206 -7.53 13.42 -42.13
C SER A 206 -7.46 14.70 -42.96
N THR A 207 -6.34 14.90 -43.63
CA THR A 207 -6.07 16.08 -44.47
C THR A 207 -5.91 15.66 -45.93
N PRO A 208 -6.03 16.59 -46.90
CA PRO A 208 -5.71 16.31 -48.30
C PRO A 208 -4.27 15.83 -48.53
N ALA A 209 -3.33 16.19 -47.64
CA ALA A 209 -1.93 15.79 -47.72
C ALA A 209 -1.64 14.43 -47.05
N GLY A 210 -2.62 13.84 -46.35
CA GLY A 210 -2.48 12.61 -45.59
C GLY A 210 -3.03 12.71 -44.17
N MET A 211 -2.67 11.75 -43.32
CA MET A 211 -3.12 11.71 -41.93
C MET A 211 -2.17 12.48 -41.01
N ALA A 212 -2.64 13.55 -40.38
CA ALA A 212 -1.95 14.23 -39.30
C ALA A 212 -2.22 13.48 -38.00
N ALA A 213 -1.17 13.12 -37.25
CA ALA A 213 -1.29 12.39 -36.00
C ALA A 213 -0.21 12.86 -35.02
N GLY A 214 -0.58 13.00 -33.75
CA GLY A 214 0.32 13.51 -32.73
C GLY A 214 -0.06 13.06 -31.34
N GLY A 215 0.91 13.08 -30.44
CA GLY A 215 0.73 12.74 -29.04
C GLY A 215 1.75 13.44 -28.15
N VAL A 216 1.36 13.80 -26.93
CA VAL A 216 2.23 14.45 -25.95
C VAL A 216 1.76 14.13 -24.53
N THR A 217 2.72 13.99 -23.63
CA THR A 217 2.46 13.89 -22.19
C THR A 217 3.10 15.10 -21.50
N ILE A 218 2.33 15.84 -20.72
CA ILE A 218 2.82 16.95 -19.90
C ILE A 218 2.51 16.72 -18.43
N SER A 219 3.37 17.25 -17.57
CA SER A 219 3.07 17.41 -16.15
C SER A 219 2.33 18.73 -15.95
N LEU A 220 1.16 18.68 -15.32
CA LEU A 220 0.39 19.87 -14.96
C LEU A 220 0.92 20.49 -13.65
N GLY A 221 1.70 19.75 -12.86
CA GLY A 221 2.24 20.18 -11.58
C GLY A 221 1.44 19.64 -10.39
N THR A 222 2.14 19.33 -9.30
CA THR A 222 1.56 18.62 -8.14
C THR A 222 0.81 19.54 -7.17
N THR A 223 1.03 20.85 -7.21
CA THR A 223 0.35 21.85 -6.37
C THR A 223 -1.07 22.18 -6.83
N LEU A 224 -1.47 21.64 -7.99
CA LEU A 224 -2.71 21.96 -8.68
C LEU A 224 -3.93 21.19 -8.12
N CYS A 225 -3.75 20.08 -7.41
CA CYS A 225 -4.86 19.33 -6.83
C CYS A 225 -5.41 19.96 -5.52
N ASN A 226 -5.80 21.23 -5.58
CA ASN A 226 -6.20 22.06 -4.44
C ASN A 226 -7.73 22.34 -4.37
N GLY A 227 -8.53 21.69 -5.21
CA GLY A 227 -9.97 21.89 -5.26
C GLY A 227 -10.42 23.17 -5.95
N GLN A 228 -9.60 23.72 -6.84
CA GLN A 228 -9.99 24.79 -7.75
C GLN A 228 -10.04 24.28 -9.19
N TRP A 229 -10.85 24.94 -10.01
CA TRP A 229 -10.81 24.77 -11.46
C TRP A 229 -9.57 25.45 -12.01
N MET A 230 -8.81 24.75 -12.86
CA MET A 230 -7.56 25.26 -13.39
C MET A 230 -7.55 25.18 -14.91
N PRO A 231 -7.11 26.25 -15.58
CA PRO A 231 -6.88 26.21 -17.01
C PRO A 231 -5.67 25.31 -17.31
N TRP A 232 -5.72 24.63 -18.45
CA TRP A 232 -4.58 23.93 -19.00
C TRP A 232 -4.48 24.22 -20.50
N GLN A 233 -3.26 24.09 -21.03
CA GLN A 233 -2.97 24.20 -22.45
C GLN A 233 -1.94 23.15 -22.83
N VAL A 234 -2.08 22.59 -24.03
CA VAL A 234 -1.13 21.61 -24.56
C VAL A 234 -1.03 21.76 -26.07
N ILE A 235 0.20 21.72 -26.57
CA ILE A 235 0.48 21.69 -28.02
C ILE A 235 0.71 20.24 -28.39
N VAL A 236 -0.11 19.72 -29.31
CA VAL A 236 0.08 18.39 -29.90
C VAL A 236 0.76 18.56 -31.25
N PRO A 237 2.08 18.26 -31.36
CA PRO A 237 2.76 18.30 -32.63
C PRO A 237 2.37 17.09 -33.49
N SER A 238 2.21 17.31 -34.80
CA SER A 238 2.08 16.19 -35.72
C SER A 238 3.45 15.58 -36.03
N ASN A 239 3.50 14.24 -36.13
CA ASN A 239 4.70 13.49 -36.49
C ASN A 239 4.76 13.11 -37.99
N SER A 240 3.74 13.47 -38.77
CA SER A 240 3.57 13.07 -40.16
C SER A 240 3.33 14.27 -41.08
N VAL A 241 2.08 14.73 -41.18
CA VAL A 241 1.67 15.92 -41.94
C VAL A 241 1.07 16.97 -40.99
N PRO A 242 1.20 18.27 -41.27
CA PRO A 242 0.65 19.32 -40.44
C PRO A 242 -0.86 19.16 -40.16
N PHE A 243 -1.28 19.50 -38.94
CA PHE A 243 -2.69 19.79 -38.68
C PHE A 243 -3.14 21.02 -39.48
N VAL A 244 -4.38 21.01 -39.99
CA VAL A 244 -4.90 22.03 -40.92
C VAL A 244 -6.05 22.83 -40.29
N SER A 245 -5.94 24.16 -40.33
CA SER A 245 -7.05 25.05 -39.93
C SER A 245 -8.26 24.86 -40.84
N GLY A 246 -9.46 24.87 -40.25
CA GLY A 246 -10.74 24.58 -40.92
C GLY A 246 -11.11 23.09 -40.97
N GLY A 247 -10.19 22.19 -40.61
CA GLY A 247 -10.45 20.75 -40.51
C GLY A 247 -11.10 20.32 -39.20
N THR A 248 -11.18 19.01 -38.98
CA THR A 248 -11.68 18.43 -37.72
C THR A 248 -10.73 17.35 -37.24
N ALA A 249 -10.28 17.46 -35.99
CA ALA A 249 -9.44 16.45 -35.35
C ALA A 249 -10.25 15.55 -34.42
N GLN A 250 -10.04 14.25 -34.50
CA GLN A 250 -10.38 13.31 -33.42
C GLN A 250 -9.34 13.46 -32.32
N VAL A 251 -9.77 13.59 -31.07
CA VAL A 251 -8.89 13.86 -29.94
C VAL A 251 -9.16 12.95 -28.77
N GLN A 252 -8.12 12.74 -27.98
CA GLN A 252 -8.18 12.05 -26.70
C GLN A 252 -7.31 12.77 -25.68
N PHE A 253 -7.85 12.99 -24.49
CA PHE A 253 -7.17 13.57 -23.35
C PHE A 253 -7.35 12.66 -22.14
N ILE A 254 -6.24 12.22 -21.56
CA ILE A 254 -6.21 11.40 -20.34
C ILE A 254 -5.53 12.22 -19.25
N PHE A 255 -6.33 12.61 -18.25
CA PHE A 255 -5.83 13.23 -17.03
C PHE A 255 -5.58 12.16 -15.98
N GLN A 256 -4.42 12.18 -15.35
CA GLN A 256 -4.06 11.26 -14.28
C GLN A 256 -3.55 12.03 -13.06
N ALA A 257 -4.14 11.78 -11.90
CA ALA A 257 -3.64 12.28 -10.62
C ALA A 257 -3.49 11.14 -9.62
N CYS A 258 -2.33 11.06 -8.96
CA CYS A 258 -1.99 10.01 -8.01
C CYS A 258 -1.68 10.59 -6.63
N ASN A 259 -2.13 9.93 -5.56
CA ASN A 259 -1.76 10.32 -4.20
C ASN A 259 -0.24 10.30 -3.98
N ALA A 260 0.25 11.13 -3.07
CA ALA A 260 1.67 11.21 -2.75
C ALA A 260 2.13 10.09 -1.82
N THR A 261 1.27 9.69 -0.88
CA THR A 261 1.58 8.67 0.14
C THR A 261 1.05 7.28 -0.21
N ALA A 262 0.10 7.19 -1.13
CA ALA A 262 -0.48 5.96 -1.62
C ALA A 262 -0.42 5.92 -3.16
N ASN A 263 -0.22 4.74 -3.74
CA ASN A 263 -0.16 4.56 -5.20
C ASN A 263 -1.57 4.46 -5.83
N PHE A 264 -2.53 5.24 -5.32
CA PHE A 264 -3.88 5.30 -5.87
C PHE A 264 -4.01 6.48 -6.83
N CYS A 265 -4.39 6.18 -8.07
CA CYS A 265 -4.57 7.16 -9.13
C CYS A 265 -6.01 7.19 -9.62
N THR A 266 -6.48 8.37 -10.00
CA THR A 266 -7.69 8.53 -10.83
C THR A 266 -7.28 8.84 -12.25
N HIS A 267 -7.98 8.25 -13.21
CA HIS A 267 -7.91 8.64 -14.61
C HIS A 267 -9.24 9.26 -15.07
N LYS A 268 -9.16 10.33 -15.85
CA LYS A 268 -10.31 10.89 -16.55
C LYS A 268 -10.02 11.08 -18.02
N LEU A 269 -10.90 10.50 -18.82
CA LEU A 269 -10.88 10.56 -20.27
C LEU A 269 -11.83 11.66 -20.75
N ALA A 270 -11.36 12.50 -21.65
CA ALA A 270 -12.19 13.31 -22.53
C ALA A 270 -11.79 13.02 -23.97
N SER A 271 -12.77 12.75 -24.83
CA SER A 271 -12.52 12.43 -26.24
C SER A 271 -13.66 12.92 -27.10
N GLY A 272 -13.36 13.27 -28.34
CA GLY A 272 -14.38 13.69 -29.29
C GLY A 272 -13.78 14.19 -30.59
N VAL A 273 -14.61 14.87 -31.38
CA VAL A 273 -14.21 15.53 -32.61
C VAL A 273 -14.23 17.03 -32.36
N ILE A 274 -13.10 17.71 -32.59
CA ILE A 274 -12.98 19.16 -32.39
C ILE A 274 -12.63 19.81 -33.74
N PRO A 275 -13.39 20.84 -34.17
CA PRO A 275 -13.00 21.68 -35.30
C PRO A 275 -11.67 22.40 -35.02
N LEU A 276 -10.75 22.35 -35.96
CA LEU A 276 -9.51 23.10 -35.90
C LEU A 276 -9.79 24.50 -36.45
N THR A 277 -9.62 25.52 -35.61
CA THR A 277 -9.72 26.93 -36.00
C THR A 277 -8.36 27.49 -36.34
#